data_AF-A0AA37WUJ2-F1
#
_entry.id   AF-A0AA37WUJ2-F1
#
_cell.length_a   1.000
_cell.length_b   1.000
_cell.length_c   1.000
_cell.angle_alpha   90.00
_cell.angle_beta   90.00
_cell.angle_gamma   90.00
#
_symmetry.space_group_name_H-M   'P 1'
#
loop_
_entity.id
_entity.type
_entity.pdbx_description
1 polymer ?
#
loop_
_entity_poly.entity_id
_entity_poly.type
_entity_poly.pdbx_seq_one_letter_code
_entity_poly.pdbx_strand_id
1 'polypeptide(L)' 'MNEDDSHGLLDPLWYDRAEPDEPPGLFLNAAAYLFLLLMTGFRVGVHVYWLPDQLWCWASDRIRRNLTAGH' A
#
# COMPACT_ATOMS: atom_id res chain seq x y z
N MET A 1 26.09 -21.05 39.20
CA MET A 1 26.33 -19.84 38.39
C MET A 1 25.84 -20.13 36.98
N ASN A 2 24.61 -19.73 36.70
CA ASN A 2 24.10 -19.45 35.36
C ASN A 2 23.13 -18.28 35.57
N GLU A 3 23.70 -17.08 35.53
CA GLU A 3 23.05 -15.81 35.82
C GLU A 3 22.70 -15.16 34.48
N ASP A 4 21.61 -15.57 33.83
CA ASP A 4 21.17 -14.91 32.58
C ASP A 4 19.65 -14.91 32.32
N ASP A 5 18.81 -15.06 33.36
CA ASP A 5 17.33 -15.07 33.19
C ASP A 5 16.60 -14.08 34.13
N SER A 6 17.31 -13.12 34.73
CA SER A 6 16.68 -12.13 35.64
C SER A 6 16.39 -10.76 35.01
N HIS A 7 16.76 -10.54 33.74
CA HIS A 7 16.53 -9.25 33.07
C HIS A 7 15.12 -9.07 32.51
N GLY A 8 14.30 -10.12 32.44
CA GLY A 8 12.91 -10.03 31.97
C GLY A 8 11.93 -9.46 33.01
N LEU A 9 12.21 -9.64 34.32
CA LEU A 9 11.27 -9.27 35.39
C LEU A 9 11.24 -7.75 35.69
N LEU A 10 12.26 -7.01 35.25
CA LEU A 10 12.46 -5.59 35.58
C LEU A 10 12.26 -4.64 34.39
N ASP A 11 11.85 -5.14 33.22
CA ASP A 11 11.51 -4.27 32.09
C ASP A 11 10.12 -3.65 32.31
N PRO A 12 9.98 -2.35 32.61
CA PRO A 12 8.67 -1.72 32.87
C PRO A 12 7.75 -1.69 31.64
N LEU A 13 8.24 -2.10 30.47
CA LEU A 13 7.47 -2.23 29.23
C LEU A 13 7.20 -3.69 28.85
N TRP A 14 7.41 -4.65 29.75
CA TRP A 14 7.19 -6.06 29.44
C TRP A 14 5.75 -6.36 28.97
N TYR A 15 4.76 -5.60 29.47
CA TYR A 15 3.34 -5.68 29.08
C TYR A 15 3.00 -4.99 27.75
N ASP A 16 3.87 -4.08 27.26
CA ASP A 16 3.67 -3.34 26.00
C ASP A 16 4.25 -4.11 24.81
N ARG A 17 5.07 -5.12 25.08
CA ARG A 17 5.33 -6.17 24.10
C ARG A 17 4.02 -6.93 23.94
N ALA A 18 3.27 -6.60 22.90
CA ALA A 18 2.32 -7.53 22.33
C ALA A 18 3.13 -8.76 21.92
N GLU A 19 3.25 -9.73 22.82
CA GLU A 19 3.65 -11.08 22.45
C GLU A 19 2.69 -11.46 21.30
N PRO A 20 3.19 -11.75 20.09
CA PRO A 20 2.33 -12.25 19.04
C PRO A 20 2.02 -13.71 19.41
N ASP A 21 1.23 -13.90 20.46
CA ASP A 21 0.94 -15.20 21.05
C ASP A 21 0.16 -16.09 20.07
N GLU A 22 -0.45 -15.49 19.05
CA GLU A 22 -1.13 -16.22 18.00
C GLU A 22 -0.87 -15.59 16.62
N PRO A 23 -0.54 -16.40 15.59
CA PRO A 23 -0.54 -15.90 14.23
C PRO A 23 -1.91 -15.30 13.92
N PRO A 24 -1.99 -14.17 13.19
CA PRO A 24 -3.26 -13.52 12.92
C PRO A 24 -4.27 -14.53 12.39
N GLY A 25 -5.45 -14.57 13.01
CA GLY A 25 -6.48 -15.54 12.68
C GLY A 25 -6.75 -15.57 11.18
N LEU A 26 -7.06 -16.75 10.64
CA LEU A 26 -7.21 -16.97 9.19
C LEU A 26 -8.18 -15.96 8.53
N PHE A 27 -9.24 -15.56 9.23
CA PHE A 27 -10.17 -14.54 8.77
C PHE A 27 -9.57 -13.13 8.68
N LEU A 28 -8.72 -12.74 9.64
CA LEU A 28 -8.05 -11.44 9.63
C LEU A 28 -7.04 -11.36 8.48
N ASN A 29 -6.27 -12.44 8.29
CA ASN A 29 -5.37 -12.56 7.14
C ASN A 29 -6.14 -12.52 5.81
N ALA A 30 -7.23 -13.28 5.68
CA ALA A 30 -8.06 -13.25 4.48
C ALA A 30 -8.64 -11.86 4.19
N ALA A 31 -9.12 -11.17 5.22
CA ALA A 31 -9.62 -9.80 5.11
C ALA A 31 -8.53 -8.82 4.68
N ALA A 32 -7.31 -8.94 5.23
CA ALA A 32 -6.17 -8.13 4.84
C ALA A 32 -5.81 -8.32 3.35
N TYR A 33 -5.72 -9.57 2.89
CA TYR A 33 -5.45 -9.86 1.48
C TYR A 33 -6.57 -9.37 0.55
N LEU A 34 -7.84 -9.55 0.94
CA LEU A 34 -8.97 -9.03 0.18
C LEU A 34 -8.91 -7.51 0.05
N PHE A 35 -8.60 -6.81 1.14
CA PHE A 35 -8.45 -5.36 1.14
C PHE A 35 -7.32 -4.90 0.21
N LEU A 36 -6.17 -5.56 0.22
CA LEU A 36 -5.06 -5.27 -0.68
C LEU A 36 -5.44 -5.50 -2.16
N LEU A 37 -6.17 -6.56 -2.45
CA LEU A 37 -6.68 -6.85 -3.79
C LEU A 37 -7.68 -5.78 -4.25
N LEU A 38 -8.60 -5.37 -3.40
CA LEU A 38 -9.57 -4.31 -3.71
C LEU A 38 -8.88 -2.97 -3.97
N MET A 39 -7.90 -2.59 -3.14
CA MET A 39 -7.13 -1.36 -3.35
C MET A 39 -6.35 -1.39 -4.66
N THR A 40 -5.70 -2.52 -4.96
CA THR A 40 -4.94 -2.68 -6.20
C THR A 40 -5.87 -2.66 -7.42
N GLY A 41 -6.98 -3.39 -7.37
CA GLY A 41 -8.00 -3.41 -8.42
C GLY A 41 -8.62 -2.04 -8.66
N PHE A 42 -8.93 -1.29 -7.60
CA PHE A 42 -9.45 0.07 -7.72
C PHE A 42 -8.44 1.01 -8.37
N ARG A 43 -7.18 0.97 -7.92
CA ARG A 43 -6.11 1.82 -8.49
C ARG A 43 -5.88 1.53 -9.96
N VAL A 44 -5.84 0.25 -10.35
CA VAL A 44 -5.71 -0.14 -11.75
C VAL A 44 -6.94 0.29 -12.54
N GLY A 45 -8.15 0.07 -12.02
CA GLY A 45 -9.40 0.50 -12.65
C GLY A 45 -9.46 2.00 -12.90
N VAL A 46 -9.11 2.82 -11.91
CA VAL A 46 -9.02 4.28 -12.07
C VAL A 46 -7.98 4.66 -13.11
N HIS A 47 -6.79 4.05 -13.07
CA HIS A 47 -5.73 4.33 -14.06
C HIS A 47 -6.14 3.98 -15.48
N VAL A 48 -6.75 2.81 -15.68
CA VAL A 48 -7.22 2.35 -16.99
C VAL A 48 -8.39 3.21 -17.47
N TYR A 49 -9.27 3.64 -16.58
CA TYR A 49 -10.39 4.53 -16.93
C TYR A 49 -9.91 5.93 -17.33
N TRP A 50 -8.88 6.47 -16.69
CA TRP A 50 -8.31 7.78 -17.00
C TRP A 50 -7.31 7.79 -18.16
N LEU A 51 -6.76 6.62 -18.52
CA LEU A 51 -5.75 6.49 -19.56
C LEU A 51 -6.20 7.05 -20.93
N PRO A 52 -7.42 6.76 -21.43
CA PRO A 52 -7.90 7.31 -22.70
C PRO A 52 -8.00 8.83 -22.69
N ASP A 53 -8.50 9.41 -21.59
CA ASP A 53 -8.68 10.85 -21.43
C ASP A 53 -7.32 11.58 -21.38
N GLN A 54 -6.36 11.02 -20.64
CA GLN A 54 -4.99 11.53 -20.61
C GLN A 54 -4.31 11.42 -21.97
N LEU A 55 -4.50 10.31 -22.69
CA LEU A 55 -3.95 10.12 -24.03
C LEU A 55 -4.52 11.14 -25.01
N TRP A 56 -5.82 11.39 -24.93
CA TRP A 56 -6.52 12.36 -25.76
C TRP A 56 -6.05 13.79 -25.48
N CYS A 57 -5.94 14.16 -24.20
CA CYS A 57 -5.43 15.47 -23.80
C CYS A 57 -3.98 15.67 -24.27
N TRP A 58 -3.11 14.67 -24.10
CA TRP A 58 -1.72 14.74 -24.55
C TRP A 58 -1.59 14.85 -26.07
N ALA A 59 -2.36 14.05 -26.81
CA ALA A 59 -2.38 14.11 -28.27
C ALA A 59 -2.88 15.47 -28.77
N SER A 60 -3.96 15.99 -28.18
CA SER A 60 -4.53 17.30 -28.50
C SER A 60 -3.54 18.42 -28.24
N ASP A 61 -2.82 18.38 -27.11
CA ASP A 61 -1.81 19.37 -26.78
C ASP A 61 -0.61 19.30 -27.74
N ARG A 62 -0.20 18.11 -28.15
CA ARG A 62 0.86 17.93 -29.15
C ARG A 62 0.46 18.49 -30.52
N ILE A 63 -0.78 18.26 -30.96
CA ILE A 63 -1.32 18.84 -32.21
C ILE A 63 -1.34 20.37 -32.11
N ARG A 64 -1.82 20.91 -30.99
CA ARG A 64 -1.85 22.36 -30.74
C ARG A 64 -0.46 22.99 -30.83
N ARG A 65 0.55 22.39 -30.19
CA ARG A 65 1.93 22.88 -30.24
C ARG A 65 2.53 22.85 -31.65
N ASN A 66 2.26 21.80 -32.42
CA ASN A 66 2.72 21.71 -33.82
C ASN A 66 2.07 22.76 -34.72
N LEU A 67 0.80 23.09 -34.48
CA LEU A 67 0.10 24.16 -35.21
C LEU A 67 0.67 25.55 -34.88
N THR A 68 1.01 25.82 -33.63
CA THR A 68 1.59 27.13 -33.24
C THR A 68 3.07 27.27 -33.58
N ALA A 69 3.81 26.18 -33.78
CA ALA A 69 5.21 26.21 -34.19
C ALA A 69 5.43 26.35 -35.71
N GLY A 70 4.34 26.24 -36.49
CA GLY A 70 4.35 26.38 -37.96
C GLY A 70 3.87 27.74 -38.48
N HIS A 71 3.68 28.73 -37.59
CA HIS A 71 3.42 30.14 -37.89
C HIS A 71 4.58 30.98 -37.35
#